data_AF-A0A2T6K7X0-F1
#
_entry.id   AF-A0A2T6K7X0-F1
#
_cell.length_a   1.000
_cell.length_b   1.000
_cell.length_c   1.000
_cell.angle_alpha   90.00
_cell.angle_beta   90.00
_cell.angle_gamma   90.00
#
_symmetry.space_group_name_H-M   'P 1'
#
loop_
_entity.id
_entity.type
_entity.pdbx_description
1 polymer ?
#
loop_
_entity_poly.entity_id
_entity_poly.type
_entity_poly.pdbx_seq_one_letter_code
_entity_poly.pdbx_strand_id
1 'polypeptide(L)' 'MTKNRGMKVFLSWSGDISKEIEKEFKEWLPNVLQFTKPFVSAEDIDAGTR' A
#
# COMPACT_ATOMS: atom_id res chain seq x y z
N MET A 1 16.26 -16.74 13.43
CA MET A 1 16.10 -15.49 12.67
C MET A 1 14.61 -15.16 12.61
N THR A 2 14.12 -14.27 13.46
CA THR A 2 12.71 -13.86 13.50
C THR A 2 12.41 -12.96 12.29
N LYS A 3 11.52 -13.42 11.41
CA LYS A 3 11.01 -12.64 10.28
C LYS A 3 10.27 -11.42 10.84
N ASN A 4 10.82 -10.21 10.68
CA ASN A 4 10.15 -8.98 11.10
C ASN A 4 8.81 -8.87 10.35
N ARG A 5 7.69 -9.09 11.04
CA ARG A 5 6.33 -9.03 10.47
C ARG A 5 5.77 -7.64 10.74
N GLY A 6 6.17 -6.67 9.92
CA GLY A 6 5.55 -5.34 9.95
C GLY A 6 4.04 -5.41 9.72
N MET A 7 3.30 -4.47 10.31
CA MET A 7 1.87 -4.27 10.13
C MET A 7 1.56 -4.03 8.65
N LYS A 8 0.68 -4.85 8.06
CA LYS A 8 0.24 -4.66 6.68
C LYS A 8 -0.78 -3.52 6.62
N VAL A 9 -0.54 -2.53 5.78
CA VAL A 9 -1.44 -1.38 5.60
C VAL A 9 -1.98 -1.39 4.18
N PHE A 10 -3.29 -1.49 4.05
CA PHE A 10 -3.94 -1.46 2.74
C PHE A 10 -4.19 -0.01 2.33
N LEU A 11 -3.68 0.39 1.16
CA LEU A 11 -3.95 1.70 0.56
C LEU A 11 -4.99 1.54 -0.53
N SER A 12 -6.16 2.16 -0.33
CA SER A 12 -7.26 2.21 -1.29
C SER A 12 -7.47 3.63 -1.78
N TRP A 13 -7.86 3.78 -3.04
CA TRP A 13 -8.15 5.06 -3.68
C TRP A 13 -9.40 4.96 -4.55
N SER A 14 -9.97 6.11 -4.88
CA SER A 14 -11.08 6.24 -5.82
C SER A 14 -10.95 7.56 -6.57
N GLY A 15 -10.52 7.49 -7.83
CA GLY A 15 -10.22 8.65 -8.67
C GLY A 15 -8.71 8.95 -8.78
N ASP A 16 -8.35 9.74 -9.79
CA ASP A 16 -6.96 9.90 -10.22
C ASP A 16 -6.07 10.59 -9.17
N ILE A 17 -6.60 11.62 -8.50
CA ILE A 17 -5.86 12.35 -7.46
C ILE A 17 -5.52 11.43 -6.29
N SER A 18 -6.47 10.62 -5.83
CA SER A 18 -6.22 9.73 -4.69
C SER A 18 -5.28 8.57 -5.07
N LYS A 19 -5.24 8.18 -6.34
CA LYS A 19 -4.26 7.24 -6.88
C LYS A 19 -2.83 7.79 -6.85
N GLU A 20 -2.65 9.07 -7.17
CA GLU A 20 -1.35 9.72 -7.07
C GLU A 20 -0.87 9.82 -5.62
N ILE A 21 -1.77 10.21 -4.70
CA ILE A 21 -1.46 10.29 -3.27
C ILE A 21 -1.10 8.92 -2.68
N GLU A 22 -1.78 7.85 -3.10
CA GLU A 22 -1.51 6.48 -2.67
C GLU A 22 -0.06 6.05 -2.97
N LYS A 23 0.49 6.43 -4.13
CA LYS A 23 1.89 6.16 -4.49
C LYS A 23 2.87 6.84 -3.54
N GLU A 24 2.65 8.12 -3.26
CA GLU A 24 3.48 8.87 -2.31
C GLU A 24 3.42 8.27 -0.90
N PHE A 25 2.22 7.85 -0.47
CA PHE A 25 2.04 7.20 0.84
C PHE A 25 2.72 5.84 0.93
N LYS A 26 2.79 5.07 -0.16
CA LYS A 26 3.50 3.79 -0.22
C LYS A 26 4.99 3.95 0.11
N GLU A 27 5.59 5.08 -0.29
CA GLU A 27 6.99 5.40 -0.02
C GLU A 27 7.19 6.11 1.33
N TRP A 28 6.31 7.03 1.68
CA TRP A 28 6.44 7.84 2.88
C TRP A 28 6.12 7.05 4.17
N LEU A 29 5.10 6.19 4.15
CA LEU A 29 4.59 5.53 5.36
C LEU A 29 5.63 4.65 6.08
N PRO A 30 6.47 3.86 5.39
CA PRO A 30 7.56 3.12 6.04
C PRO A 30 8.62 4.03 6.69
N ASN A 31 8.83 5.24 6.18
CA ASN A 31 9.83 6.17 6.71
C ASN A 31 9.39 6.78 8.04
N VAL A 32 8.09 7.04 8.22
CA VAL A 32 7.53 7.58 9.47
C VAL A 32 7.07 6.49 10.44
N LEU A 33 6.64 5.34 9.91
CA LEU A 33 6.18 4.17 10.67
C LEU A 33 6.98 2.94 10.21
N GLN A 34 8.17 2.78 10.79
CA GLN A 34 9.21 1.81 10.41
C GLN A 34 8.76 0.33 10.39
N PHE A 35 7.65 0.01 11.04
CA PHE A 35 7.08 -1.33 11.09
C PHE A 35 5.84 -1.49 10.20
N THR A 36 5.60 -0.60 9.23
CA THR A 36 4.49 -0.72 8.30
C THR A 36 4.94 -1.32 6.95
N LYS A 37 4.06 -2.11 6.35
CA LYS A 37 4.20 -2.65 5.00
C LYS A 37 2.97 -2.24 4.19
N PRO A 38 3.01 -1.10 3.50
CA PRO A 38 1.94 -0.68 2.61
C PRO A 38 1.78 -1.66 1.43
N PHE A 39 0.55 -1.91 0.99
CA PHE A 39 0.22 -2.70 -0.19
C PHE A 39 -1.08 -2.22 -0.82
N VAL A 40 -1.25 -2.45 -2.13
CA VAL A 40 -2.27 -1.80 -2.96
C VAL A 40 -2.99 -2.84 -3.80
N SER A 41 -4.31 -2.71 -3.94
CA SER A 41 -5.13 -3.74 -4.61
C SER A 41 -4.93 -3.79 -6.12
N ALA A 42 -4.72 -2.66 -6.81
CA ALA A 42 -4.76 -2.65 -8.27
C ALA A 42 -3.52 -3.26 -8.95
N GLU A 43 -2.37 -3.36 -8.26
CA GLU A 43 -1.20 -4.11 -8.76
C GLU A 43 -1.21 -5.58 -8.30
N ASP A 44 -1.91 -5.90 -7.19
CA ASP A 44 -1.88 -7.23 -6.55
C ASP A 44 -3.17 -8.08 -6.75
N ILE A 45 -4.26 -7.48 -7.25
CA ILE A 45 -5.54 -8.14 -7.52
C ILE A 45 -5.99 -7.67 -8.90
N ASP A 46 -5.78 -8.54 -9.90
CA ASP A 46 -6.36 -8.34 -11.23
C ASP A 46 -7.85 -8.07 -11.05
N ALA A 47 -8.31 -6.88 -11.46
CA ALA A 47 -9.68 -6.46 -11.29
C ALA A 47 -10.53 -7.46 -12.07
N GLY A 48 -11.19 -8.36 -11.33
CA GLY A 48 -11.82 -9.56 -11.87
C GLY A 48 -12.49 -9.27 -13.20
N THR A 49 -11.92 -9.83 -14.27
CA THR A 49 -12.53 -9.83 -15.59
C THR A 49 -13.89 -10.49 -15.42
N ARG A 50 -14.94 -9.68 -15.43
CA ARG A 50 -16.32 -10.17 -15.47
C ARG A 50 -16.62 -10.73 -16.84
#